data_AF-A0A0F0L0K2-F1
#
_entry.id   AF-A0A0F0L0K2-F1
#
_cell.length_a   1.000
_cell.length_b   1.000
_cell.length_c   1.000
_cell.angle_alpha   90.00
_cell.angle_beta   90.00
_cell.angle_gamma   90.00
#
_symmetry.space_group_name_H-M   'P 1'
#
loop_
_entity.id
_entity.type
_entity.pdbx_description
1 polymer ?
#
loop_
_entity_poly.entity_id
_entity_poly.type
_entity_poly.pdbx_seq_one_letter_code
_entity_poly.pdbx_strand_id
1 'polypeptide(L)'
;MTFPHEEAYRAYWKRHPAFGPYWNAAIDAYVGYDLVGEGTSRTSSVNPAAVAADAQELDGRDGYATALLSLPARTALLLAPRGLSDDMPLFATDTVSRWTREVPQLVPQVIPDVNHYTIIMTSTGAEATATTVEERLNDPES
;
A
#
# COMPACT_ATOMS: atom_id res chain seq x y z
N MET A 1 8.60 18.21 5.32
CA MET A 1 7.64 19.32 5.14
C MET A 1 6.93 19.53 6.46
N THR A 2 6.69 20.79 6.88
CA THR A 2 5.99 21.11 8.12
C THR A 2 4.64 21.79 7.84
N PHE A 3 3.69 21.63 8.75
CA PHE A 3 2.34 22.19 8.66
C PHE A 3 2.00 22.97 9.94
N PRO A 4 1.35 24.15 9.80
CA PRO A 4 1.04 24.98 10.95
C PRO A 4 -0.10 24.43 11.82
N HIS A 5 -1.03 23.65 11.24
CA HIS A 5 -2.18 23.06 11.91
C HIS A 5 -2.76 21.90 11.06
N GLU A 6 -3.71 21.14 11.62
CA GLU A 6 -4.32 19.97 11.00
C GLU A 6 -5.03 20.28 9.68
N GLU A 7 -5.77 21.39 9.61
CA GLU A 7 -6.51 21.77 8.40
C GLU A 7 -5.58 22.08 7.23
N ALA A 8 -4.40 22.66 7.50
CA ALA A 8 -3.40 22.87 6.46
C ALA A 8 -2.87 21.54 5.90
N TYR A 9 -2.71 20.54 6.77
CA TYR A 9 -2.29 19.20 6.37
C TYR A 9 -3.36 18.46 5.55
N ARG A 10 -4.61 18.48 6.05
CA ARG A 10 -5.77 17.95 5.30
C ARG A 10 -5.93 18.65 3.95
N ALA A 11 -5.77 19.98 3.89
CA ALA A 11 -5.87 20.74 2.65
C ALA A 11 -4.76 20.38 1.64
N TYR A 12 -3.56 20.07 2.13
CA TYR A 12 -2.49 19.53 1.28
C TYR A 12 -2.91 18.19 0.65
N TRP A 13 -3.35 17.22 1.46
CA TRP A 13 -3.71 15.89 0.96
C TRP A 13 -4.97 15.88 0.10
N LYS A 14 -5.96 16.74 0.38
CA LYS A 14 -7.14 16.92 -0.48
C LYS A 14 -6.82 17.38 -1.91
N ARG A 15 -5.65 17.99 -2.12
CA ARG A 15 -5.15 18.39 -3.46
C ARG A 15 -4.15 17.39 -4.03
N HIS A 16 -3.63 16.48 -3.20
CA HIS A 16 -2.61 15.52 -3.60
C HIS A 16 -3.25 14.37 -4.38
N PRO A 17 -2.68 13.93 -5.53
CA PRO A 17 -3.29 12.88 -6.37
C PRO A 17 -3.56 11.56 -5.63
N ALA A 18 -2.71 11.20 -4.67
CA ALA A 18 -2.88 10.00 -3.85
C ALA A 18 -4.25 9.91 -3.15
N PHE A 19 -4.80 11.03 -2.69
CA PHE A 19 -6.00 11.07 -1.84
C PHE A 19 -7.10 12.01 -2.32
N GLY A 20 -6.77 13.11 -2.99
CA GLY A 20 -7.72 14.15 -3.37
C GLY A 20 -8.95 13.62 -4.11
N PRO A 21 -8.78 12.89 -5.23
CA PRO A 21 -9.90 12.29 -5.97
C PRO A 21 -10.69 11.24 -5.18
N TYR A 22 -10.08 10.65 -4.15
CA TYR A 22 -10.62 9.49 -3.42
C TYR A 22 -11.09 9.83 -2.00
N TRP A 23 -11.11 11.13 -1.65
CA TRP A 23 -11.27 11.58 -0.26
C TRP A 23 -12.54 11.03 0.38
N ASN A 24 -12.40 10.35 1.51
CA ASN A 24 -13.49 9.78 2.30
C ASN A 24 -13.16 9.83 3.80
N ALA A 25 -14.06 9.33 4.65
CA ALA A 25 -13.89 9.36 6.10
C ALA A 25 -12.68 8.53 6.59
N ALA A 26 -12.37 7.40 5.95
CA ALA A 26 -11.22 6.57 6.32
C ALA A 26 -9.89 7.27 5.98
N ILE A 27 -9.81 7.91 4.82
CA ILE A 27 -8.65 8.71 4.41
C ILE A 27 -8.48 9.93 5.34
N ASP A 28 -9.56 10.62 5.71
CA ASP A 28 -9.48 11.76 6.64
C ASP A 28 -8.98 11.33 8.02
N ALA A 29 -9.46 10.19 8.52
CA ALA A 29 -8.97 9.60 9.77
C ALA A 29 -7.49 9.22 9.69
N TYR A 30 -7.07 8.58 8.59
CA TYR A 30 -5.66 8.24 8.35
C TYR A 30 -4.77 9.48 8.29
N VAL A 31 -5.15 10.50 7.53
CA VAL A 31 -4.40 11.76 7.43
C VAL A 31 -4.33 12.48 8.78
N GLY A 32 -5.40 12.42 9.58
CA GLY A 32 -5.39 12.93 10.94
C GLY A 32 -4.41 12.18 11.86
N TYR A 33 -4.40 10.85 11.78
CA TYR A 33 -3.48 9.99 12.55
C TYR A 33 -2.01 10.20 12.14
N ASP A 34 -1.74 10.37 10.85
CA ASP A 34 -0.38 10.54 10.33
C ASP A 34 0.28 11.86 10.76
N LEU A 35 -0.50 12.87 11.15
CA LEU A 35 0.07 14.15 11.56
C LEU A 35 0.58 14.09 13.00
N VAL A 36 1.89 14.22 13.19
CA VAL A 36 2.55 14.22 14.50
C VAL A 36 3.21 15.57 14.80
N GLY A 37 3.49 15.81 16.09
CA GLY A 37 4.10 17.04 16.59
C GLY A 37 3.09 18.05 17.14
N GLU A 38 3.61 19.15 17.66
CA GLU A 38 2.82 20.20 18.33
C GLU A 38 3.11 21.60 17.76
N GLY A 39 2.21 22.55 18.02
CA GLY A 39 2.35 23.93 17.56
C GLY A 39 2.52 24.04 16.04
N THR A 40 3.38 24.93 15.56
CA THR A 40 3.59 25.15 14.13
C THR A 40 4.53 24.14 13.46
N SER A 41 5.03 23.15 14.21
CA SER A 41 6.04 22.20 13.77
C SER A 41 5.48 20.79 13.64
N ARG A 42 4.35 20.65 12.93
CA ARG A 42 3.73 19.35 12.68
C ARG A 42 4.20 18.74 11.37
N THR A 43 4.44 17.44 11.33
CA THR A 43 4.91 16.71 10.14
C THR A 43 4.19 15.39 9.98
N SER A 44 4.29 14.78 8.80
CA SER A 44 3.93 13.37 8.63
C SER A 44 4.74 12.51 9.60
N SER A 45 4.12 11.43 10.08
CA SER A 45 4.72 10.44 10.97
C SER A 45 5.71 9.52 10.24
N VAL A 46 5.69 9.54 8.91
CA VAL A 46 6.56 8.73 8.06
C VAL A 46 8.02 8.96 8.43
N ASN A 47 8.73 7.87 8.69
CA ASN A 47 10.17 7.85 8.84
C ASN A 47 10.82 7.57 7.47
N PRO A 48 11.45 8.56 6.81
CA PRO A 48 12.01 8.38 5.47
C PRO A 48 13.14 7.36 5.42
N ALA A 49 13.89 7.19 6.52
CA ALA A 49 14.97 6.22 6.60
C ALA A 49 14.42 4.78 6.62
N ALA A 50 13.31 4.55 7.33
CA ALA A 50 12.63 3.25 7.33
C ALA A 50 12.07 2.93 5.94
N VAL A 51 11.38 3.88 5.31
CA VAL A 51 10.84 3.69 3.93
C VAL A 51 11.96 3.38 2.94
N ALA A 52 13.11 4.04 3.06
CA ALA A 52 14.25 3.78 2.18
C ALA A 52 14.88 2.39 2.41
N ALA A 53 14.95 1.93 3.66
CA ALA A 53 15.42 0.58 3.98
C ALA A 53 14.46 -0.49 3.42
N ASP A 54 13.15 -0.35 3.70
CA ASP A 54 12.12 -1.26 3.19
C ASP A 54 12.17 -1.35 1.66
N ALA A 55 12.36 -0.21 0.98
CA ALA A 55 12.47 -0.18 -0.47
C ALA A 55 13.70 -0.94 -1.03
N GLN A 56 14.81 -0.99 -0.27
CA GLN A 56 16.00 -1.75 -0.66
C GLN A 56 15.82 -3.25 -0.46
N GLU A 57 15.15 -3.66 0.63
CA GLU A 57 14.88 -5.08 0.94
C GLU A 57 13.98 -5.77 -0.10
N LEU A 58 13.16 -4.99 -0.81
CA LEU A 58 12.35 -5.48 -1.95
C LEU A 58 13.20 -6.08 -3.09
N ASP A 59 14.52 -5.87 -3.11
CA ASP A 59 15.43 -6.53 -4.06
C ASP A 59 15.70 -8.01 -3.74
N GLY A 60 15.23 -8.50 -2.59
CA GLY A 60 15.32 -9.90 -2.14
C GLY A 60 16.44 -10.18 -1.13
N ARG A 61 17.20 -9.16 -0.71
CA ARG A 61 18.22 -9.26 0.35
C ARG A 61 17.62 -9.49 1.74
N ASP A 62 18.48 -9.74 2.71
CA ASP A 62 18.16 -9.79 4.14
C ASP A 62 17.05 -10.77 4.56
N GLY A 63 16.94 -11.89 3.84
CA GLY A 63 16.04 -12.99 4.18
C GLY A 63 14.62 -12.84 3.62
N TYR A 64 14.34 -11.75 2.90
CA TYR A 64 13.05 -11.50 2.26
C TYR A 64 12.63 -12.65 1.33
N ALA A 65 13.55 -13.16 0.50
CA ALA A 65 13.29 -14.31 -0.38
C ALA A 65 12.94 -15.59 0.39
N THR A 66 13.64 -15.88 1.49
CA THR A 66 13.34 -17.04 2.35
C THR A 66 11.96 -16.92 2.99
N ALA A 67 11.60 -15.72 3.46
CA ALA A 67 10.27 -15.46 4.02
C ALA A 67 9.17 -15.67 2.97
N LEU A 68 9.36 -15.17 1.75
CA LEU A 68 8.41 -15.38 0.65
C LEU A 68 8.25 -16.87 0.29
N LEU A 69 9.33 -17.65 0.32
CA LEU A 69 9.29 -19.10 0.10
C LEU A 69 8.59 -19.86 1.24
N SER A 70 8.45 -19.27 2.43
CA SER A 70 7.70 -19.85 3.55
C SER A 70 6.21 -19.55 3.53
N LEU A 71 5.74 -18.76 2.56
CA LEU A 71 4.32 -18.42 2.42
C LEU A 71 3.44 -19.67 2.20
N PRO A 72 2.18 -19.64 2.65
CA PRO A 72 1.21 -20.66 2.29
C PRO A 72 1.03 -20.80 0.78
N ALA A 73 0.59 -21.99 0.36
CA ALA A 73 0.24 -22.23 -1.04
C ALA A 73 -0.80 -21.20 -1.51
N ARG A 74 -0.64 -20.73 -2.75
CA ARG A 74 -1.57 -19.77 -3.40
C ARG A 74 -1.77 -18.45 -2.64
N THR A 75 -0.77 -17.96 -1.90
CA THR A 75 -0.81 -16.63 -1.28
C THR A 75 -1.10 -15.53 -2.31
N ALA A 76 -2.18 -14.78 -2.11
CA ALA A 76 -2.55 -13.68 -3.00
C ALA A 76 -1.62 -12.46 -2.81
N LEU A 77 -1.16 -11.89 -3.92
CA LEU A 77 -0.45 -10.61 -3.96
C LEU A 77 -1.34 -9.57 -4.64
N LEU A 78 -1.96 -8.69 -3.84
CA LEU A 78 -2.81 -7.62 -4.36
C LEU A 78 -1.96 -6.45 -4.85
N LEU A 79 -2.20 -6.02 -6.09
CA LEU A 79 -1.44 -4.98 -6.77
C LEU A 79 -2.38 -3.87 -7.24
N ALA A 80 -1.95 -2.62 -7.07
CA ALA A 80 -2.58 -1.47 -7.69
C ALA A 80 -1.88 -1.15 -9.02
N PRO A 81 -2.64 -0.77 -10.07
CA PRO A 81 -2.07 -0.26 -11.31
C PRO A 81 -1.45 1.13 -11.17
N ARG A 82 -1.69 1.84 -10.05
CA ARG A 82 -1.16 3.18 -9.80
C ARG A 82 -0.37 3.26 -8.50
N GLY A 83 0.69 4.06 -8.51
CA GLY A 83 1.66 4.18 -7.42
C GLY A 83 1.19 4.99 -6.22
N LEU A 84 2.14 5.32 -5.35
CA LEU A 84 1.89 6.13 -4.14
C LEU A 84 1.39 7.54 -4.48
N SER A 85 1.74 8.07 -5.65
CA SER A 85 1.30 9.41 -6.08
C SER A 85 0.23 9.34 -7.19
N ASP A 86 -0.53 8.24 -7.26
CA ASP A 86 -1.48 7.97 -8.33
C ASP A 86 -0.82 7.93 -9.74
N ASP A 87 0.46 7.53 -9.77
CA ASP A 87 1.37 7.53 -10.91
C ASP A 87 1.74 6.09 -11.33
N MET A 88 2.99 5.84 -11.70
CA MET A 88 3.44 4.49 -12.08
C MET A 88 3.29 3.49 -10.92
N PRO A 89 2.97 2.20 -11.18
CA PRO A 89 2.85 1.19 -10.14
C PRO A 89 4.08 1.15 -9.24
N LEU A 90 3.85 0.90 -7.95
CA LEU A 90 4.92 0.79 -6.96
C LEU A 90 5.90 -0.35 -7.30
N PHE A 91 5.38 -1.46 -7.80
CA PHE A 91 6.17 -2.60 -8.24
C PHE A 91 6.21 -2.66 -9.76
N ALA A 92 7.42 -2.65 -10.32
CA ALA A 92 7.62 -2.85 -11.74
C ALA A 92 7.16 -4.26 -12.16
N THR A 93 6.65 -4.38 -13.39
CA THR A 93 6.19 -5.65 -13.96
C THR A 93 7.27 -6.74 -13.93
N ASP A 94 8.52 -6.37 -14.17
CA ASP A 94 9.65 -7.31 -14.11
C ASP A 94 9.93 -7.83 -12.70
N THR A 95 9.77 -6.97 -11.67
CA THR A 95 9.90 -7.36 -10.27
C THR A 95 8.83 -8.39 -9.90
N VAL A 96 7.56 -8.11 -10.23
CA VAL A 96 6.45 -9.04 -9.98
C VAL A 96 6.68 -10.36 -10.73
N SER A 97 7.09 -10.30 -11.99
CA SER A 97 7.37 -11.48 -12.82
C SER A 97 8.51 -12.34 -12.28
N ARG A 98 9.54 -11.69 -11.69
CA ARG A 98 10.63 -12.38 -10.99
C ARG A 98 10.09 -13.10 -9.76
N TRP A 99 9.34 -12.40 -8.90
CA TRP A 99 8.77 -13.00 -7.69
C TRP A 99 7.86 -14.18 -8.00
N THR A 100 7.00 -14.11 -9.02
CA THR A 100 6.14 -15.26 -9.38
C THR A 100 6.93 -16.46 -9.89
N ARG A 101 8.11 -16.23 -10.47
CA ARG A 101 9.00 -17.31 -10.94
C ARG A 101 9.73 -17.96 -9.78
N GLU A 102 10.22 -17.15 -8.85
CA GLU A 102 11.00 -17.60 -7.68
C GLU A 102 10.11 -18.15 -6.57
N VAL A 103 8.86 -17.68 -6.47
CA VAL A 103 7.89 -18.00 -5.43
C VAL A 103 6.57 -18.40 -6.11
N PRO A 104 6.45 -19.63 -6.63
CA PRO A 104 5.29 -20.06 -7.42
C PRO A 104 3.95 -20.04 -6.65
N GLN A 105 4.03 -20.04 -5.32
CA GLN A 105 2.88 -19.90 -4.43
C GLN A 105 2.31 -18.47 -4.37
N LEU A 106 3.06 -17.46 -4.82
CA LEU A 106 2.59 -16.08 -4.87
C LEU A 106 1.75 -15.87 -6.13
N VAL A 107 0.49 -15.46 -5.94
CA VAL A 107 -0.49 -15.28 -7.02
C VAL A 107 -0.84 -13.80 -7.16
N PRO A 108 -0.26 -13.07 -8.13
CA PRO A 108 -0.57 -11.66 -8.32
C PRO A 108 -2.00 -11.45 -8.80
N GLN A 109 -2.65 -10.44 -8.25
CA GLN A 109 -3.99 -10.00 -8.63
C GLN A 109 -3.99 -8.47 -8.69
N VAL A 110 -4.29 -7.93 -9.86
CA VAL A 110 -4.41 -6.48 -10.03
C VAL A 110 -5.84 -6.06 -9.68
N ILE A 111 -5.98 -5.20 -8.68
CA ILE A 111 -7.25 -4.55 -8.38
C ILE A 111 -7.36 -3.36 -9.33
N PRO A 112 -8.38 -3.30 -10.21
CA PRO A 112 -8.51 -2.19 -11.15
C PRO A 112 -8.87 -0.90 -10.43
N ASP A 113 -8.60 0.23 -11.09
CA ASP A 113 -9.06 1.55 -10.67
C ASP A 113 -8.68 2.00 -9.25
N VAL A 114 -7.61 1.42 -8.68
CA VAL A 114 -7.01 1.85 -7.41
C VAL A 114 -5.55 2.30 -7.58
N ASN A 115 -5.11 3.17 -6.68
CA ASN A 115 -3.70 3.36 -6.33
C ASN A 115 -3.32 2.55 -5.07
N HIS A 116 -2.03 2.55 -4.72
CA HIS A 116 -1.48 1.78 -3.62
C HIS A 116 -2.25 1.90 -2.29
N TYR A 117 -2.65 3.11 -1.89
CA TYR A 117 -3.38 3.34 -0.65
C TYR A 117 -4.84 2.90 -0.75
N THR A 118 -5.47 3.20 -1.89
CA THR A 118 -6.90 2.96 -2.10
C THR A 118 -7.28 1.49 -2.21
N ILE A 119 -6.29 0.57 -2.31
CA ILE A 119 -6.50 -0.88 -2.13
C ILE A 119 -7.26 -1.16 -0.83
N ILE A 120 -6.95 -0.47 0.26
CA ILE A 120 -7.62 -0.71 1.55
C ILE A 120 -8.43 0.49 2.04
N MET A 121 -8.09 1.70 1.57
CA MET A 121 -8.68 2.95 2.07
C MET A 121 -9.94 3.40 1.31
N THR A 122 -10.39 2.65 0.30
CA THR A 122 -11.65 2.93 -0.42
C THR A 122 -12.55 1.71 -0.42
N SER A 123 -13.86 1.93 -0.51
CA SER A 123 -14.84 0.83 -0.55
C SER A 123 -14.54 -0.16 -1.68
N THR A 124 -14.27 0.33 -2.89
CA THR A 124 -13.96 -0.53 -4.05
C THR A 124 -12.74 -1.42 -3.83
N GLY A 125 -11.63 -0.85 -3.35
CA GLY A 125 -10.43 -1.63 -3.05
C GLY A 125 -10.64 -2.60 -1.87
N ALA A 126 -11.27 -2.11 -0.80
CA ALA A 126 -11.49 -2.88 0.41
C ALA A 126 -12.45 -4.06 0.17
N GLU A 127 -13.49 -3.88 -0.65
CA GLU A 127 -14.40 -4.94 -1.08
C GLU A 127 -13.65 -6.01 -1.89
N ALA A 128 -12.84 -5.61 -2.88
CA ALA A 128 -12.03 -6.55 -3.65
C ALA A 128 -11.03 -7.34 -2.77
N THR A 129 -10.44 -6.65 -1.78
CA THR A 129 -9.56 -7.27 -0.78
C THR A 129 -10.33 -8.26 0.09
N ALA A 130 -11.52 -7.88 0.57
CA ALA A 130 -12.37 -8.73 1.40
C ALA A 130 -12.82 -9.98 0.64
N THR A 131 -13.26 -9.84 -0.62
CA THR A 131 -13.58 -10.99 -1.48
C THR A 131 -12.39 -11.93 -1.63
N THR A 132 -11.18 -11.39 -1.86
CA THR A 132 -9.97 -12.22 -1.95
C THR A 132 -9.70 -12.98 -0.65
N VAL A 133 -9.86 -12.32 0.50
CA VAL A 133 -9.69 -12.96 1.81
C VAL A 133 -10.75 -14.04 2.04
N GLU A 134 -12.02 -13.77 1.73
CA GLU A 134 -13.12 -14.73 1.85
C GLU A 134 -12.90 -15.95 0.95
N GLU A 135 -12.47 -15.76 -0.30
CA GLU A 135 -12.11 -16.85 -1.20
C GLU A 135 -11.00 -17.72 -0.61
N ARG A 136 -9.96 -17.11 -0.01
CA ARG A 136 -8.84 -17.83 0.61
C ARG A 136 -9.25 -18.60 1.86
N LEU A 137 -10.10 -18.01 2.70
CA LEU A 137 -10.61 -18.68 3.90
C LEU A 137 -11.51 -19.88 3.57
N ASN A 138 -12.17 -19.84 2.41
CA ASN A 138 -13.07 -20.90 1.95
C ASN A 138 -12.42 -21.88 0.95
N ASP A 139 -11.14 -21.69 0.61
CA ASP A 139 -10.41 -22.57 -0.29
C ASP A 139 -10.13 -23.91 0.44
N PRO A 140 -10.73 -25.03 0.01
CA PRO A 140 -10.54 -26.32 0.67
C PRO A 140 -9.12 -26.88 0.51
N GLU A 141 -8.27 -26.25 -0.31
CA GLU A 141 -6.84 -26.56 -0.45
C GLU A 141 -5.91 -25.64 0.36
N SER A 142 -6.45 -24.73 1.19
CA SER A 142 -5.66 -23.81 2.05
C SER A 142 -5.24 -24.38 3.40
#